data_AF-A0A2W2EZQ7-F1
#
_entry.id   AF-A0A2W2EZQ7-F1
#
_cell.length_a   1.000
_cell.length_b   1.000
_cell.length_c   1.000
_cell.angle_alpha   90.00
_cell.angle_beta   90.00
_cell.angle_gamma   90.00
#
_symmetry.space_group_name_H-M   'P 1'
#
loop_
_entity.id
_entity.type
_entity.pdbx_description
1 polymer ?
#
loop_
_entity_poly.entity_id
_entity_poly.type
_entity_poly.pdbx_seq_one_letter_code
_entity_poly.pdbx_strand_id
1 'polypeptide(L)'
;MLERTKEGRRTSYRLTDPASQTLRRGARRIFARTDENAWNGLWTLIAFTLPLDDANQRRLLRARLRWLTFWPLYDATWVTPHDRYDEVREQLSELGITDAVVLRSHDLELLPSGRARLEAAWRIDELAAGYQDFLARHRDVARRAAEGGLSPAAALVARTELVNDWRALVGDDPDLPAKFLPPSFPRAEARVMFLSTSDALAGPAQLRFEELVQTPEWP
;
A
#
# COMPACT_ATOMS: atom_id res chain seq x y z
N MET A 1 -11.71 -4.80 -16.67
CA MET A 1 -11.78 -4.35 -15.26
C MET A 1 -13.21 -4.28 -14.73
N LEU A 2 -14.20 -3.92 -15.55
CA LEU A 2 -15.62 -3.96 -15.19
C LEU A 2 -16.40 -4.74 -16.25
N GLU A 3 -17.44 -5.43 -15.82
CA GLU A 3 -18.50 -6.00 -16.66
C GLU A 3 -19.69 -5.05 -16.64
N ARG A 4 -20.28 -4.82 -17.81
CA ARG A 4 -21.44 -3.97 -17.99
C ARG A 4 -22.66 -4.85 -18.24
N THR A 5 -23.71 -4.67 -17.45
CA THR A 5 -25.02 -5.26 -17.73
C THR A 5 -25.99 -4.15 -18.11
N LYS A 6 -26.77 -4.36 -19.16
CA LYS A 6 -27.81 -3.42 -19.61
C LYS A 6 -29.17 -4.08 -19.51
N GLU A 7 -30.09 -3.43 -18.84
CA GLU A 7 -31.48 -3.88 -18.67
C GLU A 7 -32.41 -2.69 -18.94
N GLY A 8 -33.06 -2.69 -20.10
CA GLY A 8 -33.81 -1.53 -20.59
C GLY A 8 -32.94 -0.27 -20.74
N ARG A 9 -33.32 0.81 -20.03
CA ARG A 9 -32.54 2.08 -19.97
C ARG A 9 -31.43 2.06 -18.90
N ARG A 10 -31.32 0.99 -18.10
CA ARG A 10 -30.36 0.90 -17.00
C ARG A 10 -29.05 0.29 -17.47
N THR A 11 -27.94 0.89 -17.06
CA THR A 11 -26.60 0.31 -17.18
C THR A 11 -26.05 0.12 -15.78
N SER A 12 -25.72 -1.12 -15.40
CA SER A 12 -25.00 -1.43 -14.16
C SER A 12 -23.59 -1.92 -14.48
N TYR A 13 -22.67 -1.66 -13.54
CA TYR A 13 -21.29 -2.12 -13.63
C TYR A 13 -20.98 -3.05 -12.47
N ARG A 14 -20.34 -4.18 -12.76
CA ARG A 14 -19.81 -5.12 -11.78
C ARG A 14 -18.32 -5.25 -11.99
N LEU A 15 -17.56 -5.47 -10.92
CA LEU A 15 -16.17 -5.91 -11.06
C LEU A 15 -16.13 -7.32 -11.67
N THR A 16 -15.30 -7.50 -12.70
CA THR A 16 -14.92 -8.84 -13.18
C THR A 16 -14.27 -9.63 -12.03
N ASP A 17 -14.38 -10.95 -12.01
CA ASP A 17 -13.82 -11.76 -10.92
C ASP A 17 -12.31 -11.56 -10.71
N PRO A 18 -11.46 -11.45 -11.75
CA PRO A 18 -10.05 -11.10 -11.58
C PRO A 18 -9.83 -9.72 -10.92
N ALA A 19 -10.62 -8.71 -11.30
CA ALA A 19 -10.55 -7.38 -10.69
C ALA A 19 -10.99 -7.40 -9.22
N SER A 20 -12.01 -8.20 -8.89
CA SER A 20 -12.47 -8.38 -7.51
C SER A 20 -11.40 -9.03 -6.63
N GLN A 21 -10.73 -10.08 -7.12
CA GLN A 21 -9.63 -10.71 -6.40
C GLN A 21 -8.44 -9.77 -6.17
N THR A 22 -8.06 -8.99 -7.19
CA THR A 22 -7.02 -7.97 -7.07
C THR A 22 -7.37 -6.91 -6.04
N LEU A 23 -8.61 -6.42 -6.04
CA LEU A 23 -9.08 -5.46 -5.03
C LEU A 23 -9.11 -6.06 -3.62
N ARG A 24 -9.53 -7.32 -3.45
CA ARG A 24 -9.49 -7.99 -2.14
C ARG A 24 -8.06 -8.13 -1.61
N ARG A 25 -7.09 -8.45 -2.48
CA ARG A 25 -5.66 -8.48 -2.11
C ARG A 25 -5.16 -7.09 -1.70
N GLY A 26 -5.52 -6.04 -2.44
CA GLY A 26 -5.21 -4.66 -2.09
C GLY A 26 -5.84 -4.22 -0.76
N ALA A 27 -7.12 -4.52 -0.56
CA ALA A 27 -7.85 -4.18 0.67
C ALA A 27 -7.21 -4.81 1.92
N ARG A 28 -6.73 -6.06 1.83
CA ARG A 28 -6.00 -6.68 2.94
C ARG A 28 -4.76 -5.89 3.34
N ARG A 29 -4.00 -5.33 2.40
CA ARG A 29 -2.85 -4.46 2.73
C ARG A 29 -3.28 -3.14 3.37
N ILE A 30 -4.34 -2.52 2.83
CA ILE A 30 -4.88 -1.24 3.32
C ILE A 30 -5.39 -1.33 4.77
N PHE A 31 -6.05 -2.45 5.12
CA PHE A 31 -6.71 -2.64 6.41
C PHE A 31 -6.00 -3.65 7.34
N ALA A 32 -4.86 -4.22 6.95
CA ALA A 32 -4.10 -5.10 7.82
C ALA A 32 -3.73 -4.36 9.12
N ARG A 33 -3.48 -5.12 10.18
CA ARG A 33 -2.71 -4.69 11.35
C ARG A 33 -1.31 -5.28 11.20
N THR A 34 -0.27 -4.46 11.32
CA THR A 34 1.14 -4.85 11.24
C THR A 34 1.72 -4.56 12.61
N ASP A 35 2.49 -5.50 13.14
CA ASP A 35 3.33 -5.25 14.29
C ASP A 35 4.64 -4.60 13.82
N GLU A 36 4.72 -3.28 13.93
CA GLU A 36 5.86 -2.48 13.47
C GLU A 36 7.15 -2.77 14.26
N ASN A 37 7.04 -3.44 15.42
CA ASN A 37 8.15 -3.75 16.33
C ASN A 37 8.68 -5.19 16.20
N ALA A 38 8.05 -6.04 15.38
CA ALA A 38 8.37 -7.47 15.30
C ALA A 38 9.54 -7.83 14.37
N TRP A 39 10.29 -6.84 13.88
CA TRP A 39 11.35 -7.13 12.90
C TRP A 39 12.51 -7.93 13.52
N ASN A 40 12.74 -9.12 12.97
CA ASN A 40 13.64 -10.14 13.52
C ASN A 40 15.08 -10.07 12.98
N GLY A 41 15.48 -8.97 12.34
CA GLY A 41 16.80 -8.87 11.72
C GLY A 41 16.87 -9.31 10.26
N LEU A 42 15.85 -9.98 9.74
CA LEU A 42 15.92 -10.61 8.43
C LEU A 42 15.88 -9.60 7.28
N TRP A 43 16.77 -9.80 6.33
CA TRP A 43 16.80 -9.13 5.04
C TRP A 43 16.65 -10.13 3.91
N THR A 44 15.94 -9.71 2.85
CA THR A 44 15.98 -10.38 1.55
C THR A 44 16.78 -9.51 0.58
N LEU A 45 17.77 -10.10 -0.07
CA LEU A 45 18.58 -9.49 -1.11
C LEU A 45 18.33 -10.19 -2.44
N ILE A 46 18.31 -9.44 -3.53
CA ILE A 46 18.42 -9.97 -4.87
C ILE A 46 19.56 -9.28 -5.61
N ALA A 47 20.40 -10.07 -6.27
CA ALA A 47 21.31 -9.61 -7.30
C ALA A 47 20.93 -10.28 -8.63
N PHE A 48 20.95 -9.55 -9.74
CA PHE A 48 20.59 -10.10 -11.03
C PHE A 48 21.48 -9.53 -12.13
N THR A 49 21.59 -10.26 -13.24
CA THR A 49 22.17 -9.72 -14.48
C THR A 49 21.12 -9.84 -15.57
N LEU A 50 20.94 -8.77 -16.34
CA LEU A 50 20.08 -8.78 -17.52
C LEU A 50 20.88 -8.26 -18.72
N PRO A 51 20.66 -8.81 -19.93
CA PRO A 51 21.27 -8.30 -21.15
C PRO A 51 21.06 -6.78 -21.29
N LEU A 52 22.08 -6.08 -21.79
CA LEU A 52 22.07 -4.61 -21.86
C LEU A 52 20.95 -4.07 -22.76
N ASP A 53 20.61 -4.82 -23.80
CA ASP A 53 19.57 -4.54 -24.80
C ASP A 53 18.14 -4.84 -24.30
N ASP A 54 17.98 -5.56 -23.19
CA ASP A 54 16.66 -5.86 -22.63
C ASP A 54 16.17 -4.81 -21.61
N ALA A 55 15.99 -3.58 -22.10
CA ALA A 55 15.48 -2.47 -21.30
C ALA A 55 14.04 -2.71 -20.78
N ASN A 56 13.24 -3.49 -21.51
CA ASN A 56 11.85 -3.76 -21.14
C ASN A 56 11.76 -4.74 -19.98
N GLN A 57 12.48 -5.86 -20.04
CA GLN A 57 12.50 -6.85 -18.95
C GLN A 57 13.08 -6.26 -17.67
N ARG A 58 14.16 -5.45 -17.78
CA ARG A 58 14.73 -4.73 -16.64
C ARG A 58 13.74 -3.76 -16.00
N ARG A 59 13.02 -2.96 -16.80
CA ARG A 59 11.98 -2.05 -16.28
C ARG A 59 10.86 -2.84 -15.58
N LEU A 60 10.45 -3.96 -16.15
CA LEU A 60 9.40 -4.81 -15.60
C LEU A 60 9.83 -5.47 -14.28
N LEU A 61 11.02 -6.07 -14.22
CA LEU A 61 11.57 -6.64 -12.99
C LEU A 61 11.66 -5.57 -11.90
N ARG A 62 12.23 -4.40 -12.20
CA ARG A 62 12.32 -3.30 -11.23
C ARG A 62 10.95 -2.88 -10.72
N ALA A 63 9.94 -2.80 -11.57
CA ALA A 63 8.57 -2.52 -11.15
C ALA A 63 8.00 -3.61 -10.20
N ARG A 64 8.26 -4.90 -10.47
CA ARG A 64 7.86 -6.00 -9.57
C ARG A 64 8.60 -5.94 -8.23
N LEU A 65 9.90 -5.65 -8.25
CA LEU A 65 10.72 -5.47 -7.04
C LEU A 65 10.22 -4.30 -6.19
N ARG A 66 9.90 -3.16 -6.81
CA ARG A 66 9.27 -2.01 -6.12
C ARG A 66 7.96 -2.40 -5.45
N TRP A 67 7.11 -3.16 -6.14
CA TRP A 67 5.84 -3.64 -5.60
C TRP A 67 6.01 -4.61 -4.41
N LEU A 68 7.12 -5.34 -4.38
CA LEU A 68 7.55 -6.18 -3.27
C LEU A 68 8.39 -5.41 -2.21
N THR A 69 8.40 -4.07 -2.26
CA THR A 69 9.12 -3.19 -1.32
C THR A 69 10.64 -3.38 -1.29
N PHE A 70 11.22 -3.85 -2.41
CA PHE A 70 12.67 -3.82 -2.60
C PHE A 70 13.15 -2.44 -3.04
N TRP A 71 14.36 -2.11 -2.61
CA TRP A 71 15.03 -0.85 -2.89
C TRP A 71 16.39 -1.08 -3.54
N PRO A 72 16.77 -0.25 -4.54
CA PRO A 72 18.06 -0.38 -5.18
C PRO A 72 19.18 0.00 -4.21
N LEU A 73 20.05 -0.96 -3.92
CA LEU A 73 21.34 -0.69 -3.27
C LEU A 73 22.41 -0.37 -4.33
N TYR A 74 22.35 -1.06 -5.46
CA TYR A 74 23.12 -0.83 -6.68
C TYR A 74 22.24 -1.10 -7.91
N ASP A 75 22.74 -0.84 -9.12
CA ASP A 75 21.94 -0.97 -10.36
C ASP A 75 21.26 -2.34 -10.49
N ALA A 76 21.98 -3.39 -10.10
CA ALA A 76 21.56 -4.78 -10.20
C ALA A 76 21.50 -5.50 -8.85
N THR A 77 21.50 -4.76 -7.74
CA THR A 77 21.40 -5.31 -6.38
C THR A 77 20.35 -4.56 -5.58
N TRP A 78 19.34 -5.28 -5.11
CA TRP A 78 18.17 -4.73 -4.45
C TRP A 78 17.94 -5.43 -3.12
N VAL A 79 17.41 -4.69 -2.14
CA VAL A 79 17.29 -5.17 -0.76
C VAL A 79 15.94 -4.78 -0.15
N THR A 80 15.42 -5.60 0.74
CA THR A 80 14.24 -5.31 1.56
C THR A 80 14.38 -5.91 2.95
N PRO A 81 13.95 -5.22 4.02
CA PRO A 81 13.96 -5.77 5.39
C PRO A 81 12.77 -6.73 5.63
N HIS A 82 12.13 -7.23 4.58
CA HIS A 82 11.01 -8.16 4.66
C HIS A 82 11.42 -9.54 4.17
N ASP A 83 10.83 -10.62 4.70
CA ASP A 83 10.95 -11.94 4.07
C ASP A 83 10.14 -11.94 2.78
N ARG A 84 10.84 -11.85 1.64
CA ARG A 84 10.25 -11.78 0.30
C ARG A 84 10.87 -12.80 -0.65
N TYR A 85 11.57 -13.79 -0.10
CA TYR A 85 12.38 -14.73 -0.87
C TYR A 85 11.51 -15.57 -1.81
N ASP A 86 10.35 -16.03 -1.35
CA ASP A 86 9.47 -16.86 -2.16
C ASP A 86 8.73 -16.00 -3.21
N GLU A 87 8.23 -14.82 -2.82
CA GLU A 87 7.55 -13.91 -3.76
C GLU A 87 8.50 -13.41 -4.86
N VAL A 88 9.75 -13.06 -4.54
CA VAL A 88 10.67 -12.58 -5.58
C VAL A 88 11.06 -13.70 -6.56
N ARG A 89 11.17 -14.95 -6.08
CA ARG A 89 11.42 -16.11 -6.95
C ARG A 89 10.24 -16.41 -7.87
N GLU A 90 9.01 -16.27 -7.38
CA GLU A 90 7.81 -16.35 -8.22
C GLU A 90 7.85 -15.29 -9.33
N GLN A 91 8.19 -14.05 -9.00
CA GLN A 91 8.32 -12.98 -10.00
C GLN A 91 9.44 -13.25 -11.02
N LEU A 92 10.58 -13.80 -10.62
CA LEU A 92 11.65 -14.18 -11.54
C LEU A 92 11.19 -15.28 -12.51
N SER A 93 10.49 -16.29 -12.00
CA SER A 93 9.91 -17.39 -12.79
C SER A 93 8.89 -16.89 -13.81
N GLU A 94 7.94 -16.05 -13.38
CA GLU A 94 6.92 -15.43 -14.26
C GLU A 94 7.54 -14.62 -15.39
N LEU A 95 8.69 -13.99 -15.15
CA LEU A 95 9.41 -13.18 -16.13
C LEU A 95 10.43 -13.97 -16.96
N GLY A 96 10.60 -15.28 -16.71
CA GLY A 96 11.62 -16.09 -17.39
C GLY A 96 13.06 -15.70 -17.06
N ILE A 97 13.30 -15.07 -15.92
CA ILE A 97 14.64 -14.61 -15.51
C ILE A 97 15.34 -15.73 -14.75
N THR A 98 16.39 -16.28 -15.34
CA THR A 98 17.16 -17.39 -14.77
C THR A 98 18.51 -16.99 -14.19
N ASP A 99 19.00 -15.78 -14.51
CA ASP A 99 20.29 -15.26 -14.05
C ASP A 99 20.13 -14.25 -12.90
N ALA A 100 19.84 -14.78 -11.71
CA ALA A 100 19.70 -14.02 -10.49
C ALA A 100 20.07 -14.86 -9.25
N VAL A 101 20.55 -14.17 -8.22
CA VAL A 101 20.80 -14.73 -6.88
C VAL A 101 19.83 -14.05 -5.91
N VAL A 102 19.11 -14.85 -5.14
CA VAL A 102 18.24 -14.38 -4.05
C VAL A 102 18.76 -14.96 -2.74
N LEU A 103 18.96 -14.10 -1.73
CA LEU A 103 19.46 -14.50 -0.42
C LEU A 103 18.55 -14.00 0.69
N ARG A 104 18.46 -14.79 1.76
CA ARG A 104 17.97 -14.39 3.09
C ARG A 104 19.19 -14.24 3.99
N SER A 105 19.32 -13.13 4.71
CA SER A 105 20.41 -12.92 5.66
C SER A 105 19.94 -12.12 6.87
N HIS A 106 20.42 -12.49 8.06
CA HIS A 106 20.33 -11.64 9.26
C HIS A 106 21.56 -10.73 9.39
N ASP A 107 22.65 -11.09 8.72
CA ASP A 107 23.92 -10.37 8.74
C ASP A 107 23.99 -9.45 7.51
N LEU A 108 23.46 -8.23 7.65
CA LEU A 108 23.63 -7.16 6.66
C LEU A 108 24.29 -5.95 7.31
N GLU A 109 25.55 -5.71 6.93
CA GLU A 109 26.27 -4.51 7.30
C GLU A 109 26.38 -3.56 6.11
N LEU A 110 25.78 -2.37 6.23
CA LEU A 110 25.90 -1.31 5.24
C LEU A 110 26.98 -0.32 5.66
N LEU A 111 28.05 -0.24 4.86
CA LEU A 111 29.03 0.84 4.94
C LEU A 111 28.36 2.21 4.72
N PRO A 112 28.96 3.32 5.20
CA PRO A 112 28.32 4.63 5.22
C PRO A 112 27.67 5.07 3.89
N SER A 113 28.34 4.85 2.76
CA SER A 113 27.81 5.23 1.44
C SER A 113 26.64 4.35 0.97
N GLY A 114 26.65 3.05 1.30
CA GLY A 114 25.54 2.15 0.99
C GLY A 114 24.31 2.45 1.85
N ARG A 115 24.55 2.73 3.14
CA ARG A 115 23.52 3.19 4.09
C ARG A 115 22.86 4.48 3.60
N ALA A 116 23.66 5.52 3.32
CA ALA A 116 23.14 6.81 2.88
C ALA A 116 22.32 6.70 1.58
N ARG A 117 22.73 5.84 0.63
CA ARG A 117 21.95 5.59 -0.59
C ARG A 117 20.59 4.98 -0.29
N LEU A 118 20.55 4.00 0.60
CA LEU A 118 19.31 3.32 0.96
C LEU A 118 18.36 4.26 1.72
N GLU A 119 18.89 5.03 2.68
CA GLU A 119 18.15 6.06 3.42
C GLU A 119 17.60 7.15 2.49
N ALA A 120 18.40 7.63 1.53
CA ALA A 120 17.95 8.58 0.52
C ALA A 120 16.86 8.01 -0.38
N ALA A 121 16.95 6.72 -0.73
CA ALA A 121 15.94 6.06 -1.55
C ALA A 121 14.60 5.97 -0.82
N TRP A 122 14.60 5.72 0.49
CA TRP A 122 13.39 5.61 1.30
C TRP A 122 12.60 6.91 1.46
N ARG A 123 13.24 8.07 1.31
CA ARG A 123 12.60 9.41 1.39
C ARG A 123 11.74 9.54 2.66
N ILE A 124 12.30 9.11 3.81
CA ILE A 124 11.58 9.01 5.10
C ILE A 124 10.92 10.33 5.48
N ASP A 125 11.58 11.46 5.24
CA ASP A 125 11.04 12.79 5.55
C ASP A 125 9.76 13.10 4.77
N GLU A 126 9.71 12.73 3.48
CA GLU A 126 8.53 12.93 2.65
C GLU A 126 7.39 12.01 3.07
N LEU A 127 7.71 10.78 3.45
CA LEU A 127 6.73 9.84 3.96
C LEU A 127 6.15 10.34 5.30
N ALA A 128 6.99 10.85 6.20
CA ALA A 128 6.56 11.48 7.45
C ALA A 128 5.64 12.67 7.18
N ALA A 129 6.00 13.55 6.24
CA ALA A 129 5.16 14.68 5.84
C ALA A 129 3.79 14.22 5.32
N GLY A 130 3.75 13.20 4.45
CA GLY A 130 2.50 12.63 3.94
C GLY A 130 1.58 12.10 5.05
N TYR A 131 2.15 11.45 6.07
CA TYR A 131 1.40 11.01 7.24
C TYR A 131 0.90 12.17 8.11
N GLN A 132 1.71 13.21 8.30
CA GLN A 132 1.28 14.40 9.04
C GLN A 132 0.17 15.16 8.32
N ASP A 133 0.26 15.29 6.99
CA ASP A 133 -0.78 15.91 6.17
C ASP A 133 -2.09 15.10 6.22
N PHE A 134 -1.99 13.77 6.19
CA PHE A 134 -3.14 12.88 6.36
C PHE A 134 -3.81 13.08 7.73
N LEU A 135 -3.02 13.07 8.81
CA LEU A 135 -3.50 13.31 10.17
C LEU A 135 -4.18 14.67 10.28
N ALA A 136 -3.57 15.73 9.73
CA ALA A 136 -4.11 17.08 9.78
C ALA A 136 -5.44 17.20 9.02
N ARG A 137 -5.52 16.61 7.82
CA ARG A 137 -6.71 16.66 6.96
C ARG A 137 -7.91 15.95 7.58
N HIS A 138 -7.67 14.80 8.22
CA HIS A 138 -8.75 13.91 8.67
C HIS A 138 -9.10 14.04 10.16
N ARG A 139 -8.37 14.87 10.93
CA ARG A 139 -8.57 15.03 12.38
C ARG A 139 -10.00 15.45 12.78
N ASP A 140 -10.58 16.43 12.09
CA ASP A 140 -11.95 16.89 12.43
C ASP A 140 -13.00 15.82 12.07
N VAL A 141 -12.85 15.16 10.92
CA VAL A 141 -13.71 14.05 10.50
C VAL A 141 -13.64 12.91 11.51
N ALA A 142 -12.43 12.54 11.95
CA ALA A 142 -12.22 11.50 12.97
C ALA A 142 -12.96 11.83 14.27
N ARG A 143 -12.83 13.07 14.75
CA ARG A 143 -13.54 13.54 15.96
C ARG A 143 -15.05 13.46 15.80
N ARG A 144 -15.60 14.00 14.71
CA ARG A 144 -17.06 14.00 14.44
C ARG A 144 -17.62 12.59 14.24
N ALA A 145 -16.85 11.70 13.62
CA ALA A 145 -17.22 10.30 13.44
C ALA A 145 -17.30 9.58 14.80
N ALA A 146 -16.34 9.79 15.69
CA ALA A 146 -16.35 9.22 17.03
C ALA A 146 -17.53 9.72 17.89
N GLU A 147 -17.96 10.96 17.69
CA GLU A 147 -19.14 11.57 18.33
C GLU A 147 -20.48 11.13 17.71
N GLY A 148 -20.47 10.40 16.59
CA GLY A 148 -21.68 10.05 15.84
C GLY A 148 -22.35 11.25 15.15
N GLY A 149 -21.64 12.36 14.95
CA GLY A 149 -22.18 13.64 14.48
C GLY A 149 -22.29 13.79 12.96
N LEU A 150 -22.14 12.71 12.19
CA LEU A 150 -22.18 12.74 10.72
C LEU A 150 -23.47 12.07 10.21
N SER A 151 -24.18 12.76 9.31
CA SER A 151 -25.31 12.17 8.59
C SER A 151 -24.84 11.02 7.69
N PRO A 152 -25.72 10.07 7.30
CA PRO A 152 -25.38 8.99 6.38
C PRO A 152 -24.70 9.47 5.09
N ALA A 153 -25.20 10.57 4.51
CA ALA A 153 -24.62 11.18 3.31
C ALA A 153 -23.19 11.71 3.54
N ALA A 154 -22.98 12.44 4.63
CA ALA A 154 -21.65 12.96 4.96
C ALA A 154 -20.67 11.83 5.31
N ALA A 155 -21.15 10.78 5.98
CA ALA A 155 -20.34 9.63 6.33
C ALA A 155 -19.86 8.84 5.10
N LEU A 156 -20.72 8.68 4.08
CA LEU A 156 -20.34 8.02 2.84
C LEU A 156 -19.23 8.78 2.10
N VAL A 157 -19.35 10.10 1.98
CA VAL A 157 -18.33 10.95 1.35
C VAL A 157 -17.02 10.88 2.14
N ALA A 158 -17.08 11.15 3.44
CA ALA A 158 -15.91 11.17 4.31
C ALA A 158 -15.16 9.82 4.33
N ARG A 159 -15.88 8.69 4.39
CA ARG A 159 -15.26 7.36 4.38
C ARG A 159 -14.58 7.07 3.04
N THR A 160 -15.19 7.51 1.93
CA THR A 160 -14.63 7.32 0.60
C THR A 160 -13.33 8.11 0.42
N GLU A 161 -13.31 9.37 0.83
CA GLU A 161 -12.12 10.23 0.80
C GLU A 161 -11.02 9.71 1.71
N LEU A 162 -11.36 9.35 2.95
CA LEU A 162 -10.42 8.79 3.92
C LEU A 162 -9.73 7.52 3.38
N VAL A 163 -10.50 6.58 2.81
CA VAL A 163 -9.95 5.34 2.24
C VAL A 163 -9.11 5.61 1.00
N ASN A 164 -9.52 6.55 0.15
CA ASN A 164 -8.75 6.93 -1.03
C ASN A 164 -7.39 7.53 -0.66
N ASP A 165 -7.38 8.50 0.26
CA ASP A 165 -6.17 9.17 0.73
C ASP A 165 -5.23 8.19 1.42
N TRP A 166 -5.77 7.35 2.32
CA TRP A 166 -4.98 6.33 3.01
C TRP A 166 -4.36 5.34 2.02
N ARG A 167 -5.12 4.87 1.03
CA ARG A 167 -4.63 3.96 -0.01
C ARG A 167 -3.48 4.57 -0.81
N ALA A 168 -3.57 5.85 -1.15
CA ALA A 168 -2.50 6.55 -1.85
C ALA A 168 -1.25 6.62 -0.99
N LEU A 169 -1.40 7.04 0.27
CA LEU A 169 -0.30 7.19 1.23
C LEU A 169 0.45 5.87 1.48
N VAL A 170 -0.26 4.80 1.83
CA VAL A 170 0.38 3.49 2.10
C VAL A 170 0.82 2.77 0.82
N GLY A 171 0.39 3.24 -0.35
CA GLY A 171 0.87 2.74 -1.63
C GLY A 171 2.35 3.04 -1.87
N ASP A 172 2.82 4.16 -1.32
CA ASP A 172 4.21 4.61 -1.43
C ASP A 172 5.05 4.22 -0.21
N ASP A 173 4.42 3.76 0.88
CA ASP A 173 5.13 3.33 2.10
C ASP A 173 5.80 1.95 1.91
N PRO A 174 7.14 1.84 2.07
CA PRO A 174 7.85 0.55 2.09
C PRO A 174 7.60 -0.36 3.30
N ASP A 175 6.78 0.07 4.25
CA ASP A 175 6.53 -0.58 5.53
C ASP A 175 7.84 -0.91 6.28
N LEU A 176 8.75 0.08 6.35
CA LEU A 176 10.04 -0.12 7.02
C LEU A 176 9.83 -0.48 8.49
N PRO A 177 10.62 -1.42 9.04
CA PRO A 177 10.68 -1.66 10.47
C PRO A 177 10.97 -0.39 11.27
N ALA A 178 10.37 -0.29 12.46
CA ALA A 178 10.49 0.88 13.33
C ALA A 178 11.95 1.30 13.60
N LYS A 179 12.89 0.36 13.64
CA LYS A 179 14.31 0.65 13.86
C LYS A 179 14.99 1.48 12.76
N PHE A 180 14.40 1.59 11.57
CA PHE A 180 14.88 2.44 10.47
C PHE A 180 14.14 3.77 10.41
N LEU A 181 13.14 3.97 11.29
CA LEU A 181 12.32 5.16 11.34
C LEU A 181 12.76 6.03 12.52
N PRO A 182 12.54 7.35 12.44
CA PRO A 182 12.75 8.22 13.59
C PRO A 182 11.77 7.86 14.72
N PRO A 183 12.13 8.08 16.00
CA PRO A 183 11.30 7.69 17.15
C PRO A 183 9.86 8.25 17.15
N SER A 184 9.62 9.39 16.49
CA SER A 184 8.31 10.04 16.41
C SER A 184 7.67 9.91 15.03
N PHE A 185 7.97 8.83 14.30
CA PHE A 185 7.39 8.60 12.99
C PHE A 185 5.85 8.42 13.08
N PRO A 186 5.04 9.18 12.33
CA PRO A 186 3.59 9.28 12.54
C PRO A 186 2.75 8.10 12.04
N ARG A 187 3.36 7.05 11.47
CA ARG A 187 2.65 5.92 10.84
C ARG A 187 1.62 5.27 11.77
N ALA A 188 2.04 4.91 12.98
CA ALA A 188 1.19 4.21 13.93
C ALA A 188 -0.03 5.06 14.33
N GLU A 189 0.16 6.35 14.60
CA GLU A 189 -0.92 7.29 14.92
C GLU A 189 -1.90 7.42 13.76
N ALA A 190 -1.39 7.65 12.55
CA ALA A 190 -2.21 7.80 11.35
C ALA A 190 -3.01 6.53 11.05
N ARG A 191 -2.42 5.35 11.26
CA ARG A 191 -3.10 4.07 11.11
C ARG A 191 -4.22 3.89 12.12
N VAL A 192 -3.99 4.22 13.38
CA VAL A 192 -5.02 4.15 14.43
C VAL A 192 -6.19 5.06 14.06
N MET A 193 -5.92 6.32 13.67
CA MET A 193 -6.95 7.26 13.22
C MET A 193 -7.71 6.73 12.00
N PHE A 194 -6.99 6.20 10.99
CA PHE A 194 -7.61 5.63 9.80
C PHE A 194 -8.57 4.49 10.15
N LEU A 195 -8.10 3.50 10.91
CA LEU A 195 -8.88 2.31 11.24
C LEU A 195 -10.11 2.66 12.09
N SER A 196 -9.94 3.48 13.13
CA SER A 196 -11.05 3.88 14.01
C SER A 196 -12.08 4.73 13.28
N THR A 197 -11.64 5.69 12.47
CA THR A 197 -12.54 6.58 11.71
C THR A 197 -13.27 5.80 10.62
N SER A 198 -12.56 4.94 9.87
CA SER A 198 -13.19 4.12 8.83
C SER A 198 -14.24 3.17 9.42
N ASP A 199 -14.01 2.63 10.61
CA ASP A 199 -14.96 1.75 11.31
C ASP A 199 -16.19 2.53 11.79
N ALA A 200 -15.99 3.67 12.47
CA ALA A 200 -17.08 4.53 12.93
C ALA A 200 -17.98 5.02 11.79
N LEU A 201 -17.40 5.30 10.62
CA LEU A 201 -18.14 5.72 9.43
C LEU A 201 -18.81 4.55 8.68
N ALA A 202 -18.49 3.29 9.00
CA ALA A 202 -18.88 2.16 8.17
C ALA A 202 -20.40 1.96 8.09
N GLY A 203 -21.07 1.94 9.25
CA GLY A 203 -22.52 1.81 9.35
C GLY A 203 -23.28 2.94 8.63
N PRO A 204 -23.09 4.22 8.99
CA PRO A 204 -23.82 5.32 8.36
C PRO A 204 -23.51 5.46 6.87
N ALA A 205 -22.27 5.19 6.42
CA ALA A 205 -21.94 5.16 5.00
C ALA A 205 -22.71 4.05 4.25
N GLN A 206 -22.83 2.86 4.86
CA GLN A 206 -23.54 1.73 4.27
C GLN A 206 -25.03 2.04 4.09
N LEU A 207 -25.67 2.65 5.10
CA LEU A 207 -27.08 3.07 5.01
C LEU A 207 -27.31 3.98 3.79
N ARG A 208 -26.46 5.00 3.61
CA ARG A 208 -26.60 5.89 2.45
C ARG A 208 -26.35 5.17 1.13
N PHE A 209 -25.37 4.28 1.09
CA PHE A 209 -25.06 3.52 -0.11
C PHE A 209 -26.25 2.64 -0.54
N GLU A 210 -26.88 1.96 0.41
CA GLU A 210 -28.06 1.13 0.17
C GLU A 210 -29.25 1.95 -0.34
N GLU A 211 -29.51 3.11 0.27
CA GLU A 211 -30.51 4.06 -0.24
C GLU A 211 -30.24 4.42 -1.72
N LEU A 212 -29.02 4.81 -2.06
CA LEU A 212 -28.66 5.22 -3.42
C LEU A 212 -28.78 4.08 -4.45
N VAL A 213 -28.53 2.84 -4.03
CA VAL A 213 -28.62 1.67 -4.92
C VAL A 213 -30.07 1.18 -5.06
N GLN A 214 -30.92 1.42 -4.06
CA GLN A 214 -32.35 1.06 -4.08
C GLN A 214 -33.23 2.15 -4.69
N THR A 215 -32.85 3.43 -4.66
CA THR A 215 -33.66 4.53 -5.18
C THR A 215 -33.39 4.73 -6.69
N PRO A 216 -34.36 4.53 -7.61
CA PRO A 216 -34.11 4.53 -9.05
C PRO A 216 -33.93 5.91 -9.69
N GLU A 217 -34.14 7.00 -8.93
CA GLU A 217 -34.24 8.35 -9.49
C GLU A 217 -33.10 9.23 -8.97
N TRP A 218 -32.17 9.55 -9.86
CA TRP A 218 -31.31 10.72 -9.72
C TRP A 218 -32.06 11.90 -10.37
N PRO A 219 -32.16 13.08 -9.72
CA PRO A 219 -32.78 14.26 -10.31
C PRO A 219 -32.05 14.75 -11.57
#